data_AF-A0A1H9AAS3-F1
#
_entry.id   AF-A0A1H9AAS3-F1
#
_cell.length_a   1.000
_cell.length_b   1.000
_cell.length_c   1.000
_cell.angle_alpha   90.00
_cell.angle_beta   90.00
_cell.angle_gamma   90.00
#
_symmetry.space_group_name_H-M   'P 1'
#
loop_
_entity.id
_entity.type
_entity.pdbx_description
1 polymer ?
#
loop_
_entity_poly.entity_id
_entity_poly.type
_entity_poly.pdbx_seq_one_letter_code
_entity_poly.pdbx_strand_id
1 'polypeptide(L)'
;MAGYEVVTRDLREEAKLWQEKADRAEPIVRAVRDAYLTETAFFVGDLATLGVGLATAALEASQYEDFRAFIEKCLTGAVTEFNQIDHALRAIADEYERAESVTEIDLRKFYG
;
A
#
# COMPACT_ATOMS: atom_id res chain seq x y z
N MET A 1 26.80 25.00 -1.37
CA MET A 1 25.59 24.95 -0.53
C MET A 1 25.27 23.48 -0.28
N ALA A 2 25.89 22.87 0.74
CA ALA A 2 25.89 21.41 0.92
C ALA A 2 24.68 20.85 1.70
N GLY A 3 23.82 21.71 2.23
CA GLY A 3 22.70 21.30 3.10
C GLY A 3 21.49 20.77 2.35
N TYR A 4 21.09 21.42 1.24
CA TYR A 4 19.85 21.07 0.54
C TYR A 4 19.96 19.74 -0.22
N GLU A 5 21.11 19.45 -0.86
CA GLU A 5 21.36 18.17 -1.55
C GLU A 5 21.30 16.97 -0.60
N VAL A 6 21.70 17.15 0.67
CA VAL A 6 21.56 16.13 1.71
C VAL A 6 20.08 15.90 2.01
N VAL A 7 19.29 16.96 2.19
CA VAL A 7 17.85 16.85 2.45
C VAL A 7 17.11 16.21 1.27
N THR A 8 17.39 16.60 0.02
CA THR A 8 16.71 16.02 -1.15
C THR A 8 17.12 14.57 -1.40
N ARG A 9 18.38 14.21 -1.09
CA ARG A 9 18.81 12.81 -1.10
C ARG A 9 18.09 11.99 -0.04
N ASP A 10 18.02 12.47 1.20
CA ASP A 10 17.37 11.75 2.30
C ASP A 10 15.87 11.56 2.01
N LEU A 11 15.19 12.56 1.43
CA LEU A 11 13.82 12.45 0.95
C LEU A 11 13.65 11.37 -0.13
N ARG A 12 14.61 11.26 -1.07
CA ARG A 12 14.58 10.22 -2.12
C ARG A 12 14.86 8.82 -1.56
N GLU A 13 15.73 8.71 -0.56
CA GLU A 13 15.97 7.45 0.14
C GLU A 13 14.73 6.99 0.91
N GLU A 14 14.05 7.92 1.59
CA GLU A 14 12.80 7.64 2.27
C GLU A 14 11.70 7.26 1.27
N ALA A 15 11.57 7.97 0.14
CA ALA A 15 10.62 7.64 -0.92
C ALA A 15 10.80 6.19 -1.41
N LYS A 16 12.05 5.77 -1.64
CA LYS A 16 12.37 4.39 -2.01
C LYS A 16 11.91 3.37 -0.96
N LEU A 17 12.02 3.67 0.33
CA LEU A 17 11.53 2.79 1.39
C LEU A 17 10.00 2.58 1.30
N TRP A 18 9.25 3.64 1.00
CA TRP A 18 7.80 3.56 0.82
C TRP A 18 7.42 2.77 -0.43
N GLN A 19 8.15 2.96 -1.53
CA GLN A 19 8.00 2.15 -2.73
C GLN A 19 8.25 0.66 -2.44
N GLU A 20 9.35 0.31 -1.75
CA GLU A 20 9.64 -1.08 -1.39
C GLU A 20 8.55 -1.71 -0.50
N LYS A 21 7.92 -0.91 0.38
CA LYS A 21 6.79 -1.39 1.18
C LYS A 21 5.55 -1.65 0.33
N ALA A 22 5.27 -0.80 -0.65
CA ALA A 22 4.20 -1.03 -1.61
C ALA A 22 4.45 -2.32 -2.43
N ASP A 23 5.65 -2.47 -2.97
CA ASP A 23 6.06 -3.64 -3.76
C ASP A 23 5.94 -4.96 -2.96
N ARG A 24 6.25 -4.92 -1.66
CA ARG A 24 6.12 -6.10 -0.77
C ARG A 24 4.67 -6.37 -0.35
N ALA A 25 3.82 -5.34 -0.27
CA ALA A 25 2.43 -5.49 0.10
C ALA A 25 1.57 -6.01 -1.06
N GLU A 26 1.91 -5.67 -2.30
CA GLU A 26 1.18 -6.12 -3.49
C GLU A 26 1.01 -7.64 -3.64
N PRO A 27 2.05 -8.49 -3.46
CA PRO A 27 1.86 -9.95 -3.49
C PRO A 27 0.98 -10.45 -2.33
N ILE A 28 0.95 -9.75 -1.19
CA ILE A 28 0.09 -10.11 -0.05
C ILE A 28 -1.36 -9.80 -0.39
N VAL A 29 -1.65 -8.65 -1.02
CA VAL A 29 -2.99 -8.32 -1.52
C VAL A 29 -3.48 -9.41 -2.47
N ARG A 30 -2.64 -9.85 -3.42
CA ARG A 30 -2.98 -10.92 -4.37
C ARG A 30 -3.28 -12.24 -3.64
N ALA A 31 -2.44 -12.61 -2.68
CA ALA A 31 -2.65 -13.83 -1.89
C ALA A 31 -3.97 -13.80 -1.10
N VAL A 32 -4.33 -12.66 -0.49
CA VAL A 32 -5.60 -12.50 0.22
C VAL A 32 -6.79 -12.49 -0.74
N ARG A 33 -6.62 -11.91 -1.94
CA ARG A 33 -7.65 -11.94 -2.97
C ARG A 33 -7.96 -13.36 -3.43
N ASP A 34 -6.91 -14.17 -3.60
CA ASP A 34 -7.02 -15.54 -4.09
C ASP A 34 -7.39 -16.54 -2.98
N ALA A 35 -7.37 -16.14 -1.71
CA ALA A 35 -7.79 -16.92 -0.55
C ALA A 35 -9.33 -17.00 -0.42
N TYR A 36 -10.00 -17.44 -1.48
CA TYR A 36 -11.44 -17.65 -1.47
C TYR A 36 -11.79 -19.08 -1.00
N LEU A 37 -12.71 -19.19 -0.05
CA LEU A 37 -13.21 -20.47 0.46
C LEU A 37 -14.70 -20.62 0.12
N THR A 38 -15.04 -21.72 -0.55
CA THR A 38 -16.44 -22.06 -0.85
C THR A 38 -17.16 -22.57 0.40
N GLU A 39 -18.49 -22.52 0.41
CA GLU A 39 -19.34 -23.01 1.52
C GLU A 39 -19.00 -24.45 1.95
N THR A 40 -18.56 -25.28 0.99
CA THR A 40 -18.13 -26.66 1.26
C THR A 40 -16.91 -26.77 2.18
N ALA A 41 -16.08 -25.74 2.29
CA ALA A 41 -14.95 -25.69 3.22
C ALA A 41 -15.40 -25.53 4.68
N PHE A 42 -16.61 -25.02 4.90
CA PHE A 42 -17.21 -24.78 6.22
C PHE A 42 -18.23 -25.87 6.61
N PHE A 43 -18.53 -26.79 5.69
CA PHE A 43 -19.50 -27.85 5.94
C PHE A 43 -18.90 -28.99 6.76
N VAL A 44 -19.43 -29.20 7.96
CA VAL A 44 -19.16 -30.39 8.77
C VAL A 44 -20.26 -31.42 8.51
N GLY A 45 -19.92 -32.49 7.80
CA GLY A 45 -20.86 -33.50 7.35
C GLY A 45 -21.41 -34.37 8.47
N ASP A 46 -22.58 -34.00 8.99
CA ASP A 46 -23.43 -34.87 9.80
C ASP A 46 -24.78 -35.08 9.08
N LEU A 47 -25.08 -36.34 8.76
CA LEU A 47 -26.30 -36.75 8.05
C LEU A 47 -27.56 -36.46 8.85
N ALA A 48 -27.49 -36.34 10.19
CA ALA A 48 -28.61 -35.98 11.04
C ALA A 48 -28.95 -34.48 11.01
N THR A 49 -28.00 -33.63 10.61
CA THR A 49 -28.12 -32.17 10.65
C THR A 49 -27.95 -31.49 9.30
N LEU A 50 -27.91 -32.25 8.19
CA LEU A 50 -27.71 -31.80 6.80
C LEU A 50 -28.31 -30.42 6.45
N GLY A 51 -29.59 -30.18 6.76
CA GLY A 51 -30.23 -28.90 6.50
C GLY A 51 -29.72 -27.74 7.35
N VAL A 52 -29.46 -27.98 8.64
CA VAL A 52 -28.90 -26.98 9.57
C VAL A 52 -27.42 -26.75 9.27
N GLY A 53 -26.66 -27.82 9.01
CA GLY A 53 -25.24 -27.76 8.68
C GLY A 53 -24.96 -26.99 7.38
N LEU A 54 -25.81 -27.11 6.37
CA LEU A 54 -25.70 -26.29 5.14
C LEU A 54 -25.98 -24.81 5.41
N ALA A 55 -26.99 -24.49 6.22
CA ALA A 55 -27.31 -23.10 6.56
C ALA A 55 -26.21 -22.45 7.41
N THR A 56 -25.62 -23.19 8.36
CA THR A 56 -24.48 -22.74 9.16
C THR A 56 -23.23 -22.55 8.31
N ALA A 57 -22.93 -23.49 7.40
CA ALA A 57 -21.79 -23.38 6.49
C ALA A 57 -21.89 -22.17 5.56
N ALA A 58 -23.08 -21.87 5.04
CA ALA A 58 -23.31 -20.67 4.23
C ALA A 58 -23.10 -19.38 5.03
N LEU A 59 -23.56 -19.35 6.30
CA LEU A 59 -23.34 -18.21 7.18
C LEU A 59 -21.85 -18.00 7.51
N GLU A 60 -21.13 -19.07 7.84
CA GLU A 60 -19.69 -19.02 8.13
C GLU A 60 -18.87 -18.62 6.90
N ALA A 61 -19.22 -19.13 5.72
CA ALA A 61 -18.59 -18.74 4.46
C ALA A 61 -18.80 -17.25 4.16
N SER A 62 -20.01 -16.72 4.39
CA SER A 62 -20.28 -15.29 4.25
C SER A 62 -19.44 -14.45 5.21
N GLN A 63 -19.34 -14.85 6.47
CA GLN A 63 -18.55 -14.12 7.48
C GLN A 63 -17.05 -14.15 7.15
N TYR A 64 -16.55 -15.28 6.67
CA TYR A 64 -15.19 -15.40 6.18
C TYR A 64 -14.94 -14.46 5.00
N GLU A 65 -15.84 -14.44 4.02
CA GLU A 65 -15.72 -13.58 2.85
C GLU A 65 -15.74 -12.10 3.21
N ASP A 66 -16.63 -11.69 4.13
CA ASP A 66 -16.66 -10.32 4.65
C ASP A 66 -15.32 -9.93 5.30
N PHE A 67 -14.74 -10.83 6.09
CA PHE A 67 -13.44 -10.61 6.71
C PHE A 67 -12.31 -10.56 5.68
N ARG A 68 -12.28 -11.50 4.73
CA ARG A 68 -11.29 -11.54 3.64
C ARG A 68 -11.34 -10.24 2.82
N ALA A 69 -12.53 -9.80 2.44
CA ALA A 69 -12.75 -8.56 1.70
C ALA A 69 -12.34 -7.31 2.51
N PHE A 70 -12.59 -7.30 3.82
CA PHE A 70 -12.10 -6.24 4.70
C PHE A 70 -10.57 -6.16 4.72
N ILE A 71 -9.88 -7.30 4.87
CA ILE A 71 -8.42 -7.35 4.85
C ILE A 71 -7.87 -6.95 3.47
N GLU A 72 -8.47 -7.44 2.39
CA GLU A 72 -8.11 -7.05 1.02
C GLU A 72 -8.21 -5.53 0.83
N LYS A 73 -9.29 -4.91 1.31
CA LYS A 73 -9.49 -3.46 1.25
C LYS A 73 -8.43 -2.71 2.03
N CYS A 74 -8.11 -3.14 3.25
CA CYS A 74 -7.06 -2.51 4.07
C CYS A 74 -5.70 -2.59 3.40
N LEU A 75 -5.33 -3.75 2.87
CA LEU A 75 -4.04 -3.94 2.20
C LEU A 75 -3.94 -3.17 0.88
N THR A 76 -5.03 -3.11 0.11
CA THR A 76 -5.10 -2.30 -1.12
C THR A 76 -4.98 -0.81 -0.81
N GLY A 77 -5.61 -0.35 0.27
CA GLY A 77 -5.46 1.00 0.78
C GLY A 77 -4.00 1.29 1.14
N ALA A 78 -3.34 0.40 1.88
CA ALA A 78 -1.94 0.54 2.26
C ALA A 78 -1.01 0.65 1.05
N VAL A 79 -1.17 -0.20 0.03
CA VAL A 79 -0.39 -0.12 -1.23
C VAL A 79 -0.59 1.25 -1.90
N THR A 80 -1.82 1.73 -1.93
CA THR A 80 -2.17 3.03 -2.52
C THR A 80 -1.51 4.18 -1.77
N GLU A 81 -1.63 4.19 -0.44
CA GLU A 81 -1.06 5.23 0.42
C GLU A 81 0.47 5.22 0.39
N PHE A 82 1.11 4.06 0.38
CA PHE A 82 2.57 3.96 0.28
C PHE A 82 3.10 4.55 -1.03
N ASN A 83 2.44 4.27 -2.15
CA ASN A 83 2.79 4.89 -3.44
C ASN A 83 2.55 6.40 -3.43
N GLN A 84 1.49 6.88 -2.78
CA GLN A 84 1.25 8.32 -2.64
C GLN A 84 2.35 9.02 -1.83
N ILE A 85 2.84 8.38 -0.76
CA ILE A 85 3.94 8.92 0.05
C ILE A 85 5.24 8.96 -0.76
N ASP A 86 5.61 7.89 -1.48
CA ASP A 86 6.77 7.90 -2.39
C ASP A 86 6.70 9.07 -3.39
N HIS A 87 5.55 9.22 -4.07
CA HIS A 87 5.35 10.30 -5.03
C HIS A 87 5.44 11.69 -4.39
N ALA A 88 4.84 11.88 -3.21
CA ALA A 88 4.88 13.15 -2.51
C ALA A 88 6.32 13.53 -2.10
N LEU A 89 7.09 12.58 -1.57
CA LEU A 89 8.48 12.82 -1.16
C LEU A 89 9.39 13.17 -2.34
N ARG A 90 9.21 12.50 -3.49
CA ARG A 90 9.94 12.83 -4.73
C ARG A 90 9.58 14.22 -5.25
N ALA A 91 8.29 14.54 -5.27
CA ALA A 91 7.83 15.86 -5.71
C ALA A 91 8.39 16.98 -4.83
N ILE A 92 8.45 16.76 -3.51
CA ILE A 92 9.07 17.71 -2.57
C ILE A 92 10.56 17.87 -2.87
N ALA A 93 11.30 16.77 -3.05
CA ALA A 93 12.72 16.81 -3.37
C ALA A 93 12.99 17.59 -4.69
N ASP A 94 12.19 17.34 -5.71
CA ASP A 94 12.33 17.99 -7.02
C ASP A 94 12.03 19.51 -6.93
N GLU A 95 11.05 19.91 -6.12
CA GLU A 95 10.74 21.33 -5.90
C GLU A 95 11.85 22.05 -5.12
N TYR A 96 12.46 21.40 -4.13
CA TYR A 96 13.63 21.95 -3.43
C TYR A 96 14.82 22.16 -4.36
N GLU A 97 15.15 21.18 -5.21
CA GLU A 97 16.24 21.31 -6.19
C GLU A 97 15.95 22.44 -7.19
N ARG A 98 14.69 22.58 -7.63
CA ARG A 98 14.27 23.66 -8.52
C ARG A 98 14.43 25.03 -7.86
N ALA A 99 13.95 25.20 -6.63
CA ALA A 99 14.04 26.46 -5.90
C ALA A 99 15.50 26.90 -5.68
N GLU A 100 16.38 25.96 -5.38
CA GLU A 100 17.81 26.27 -5.22
C GLU A 100 18.45 26.65 -6.55
N SER A 101 18.13 25.94 -7.63
CA SER A 101 18.68 26.25 -8.97
C SER A 101 18.36 27.68 -9.42
N VAL A 102 17.15 28.17 -9.10
CA VAL A 102 16.73 29.54 -9.39
C VAL A 102 17.53 30.54 -8.55
N THR A 103 17.68 30.24 -7.25
CA THR A 103 18.43 31.07 -6.31
C THR A 103 19.91 31.18 -6.72
N GLU A 104 20.52 30.07 -7.16
CA GLU A 104 21.90 30.06 -7.63
C GLU A 104 22.09 30.88 -8.92
N ILE A 105 21.14 30.78 -9.86
CA ILE A 105 21.14 31.59 -11.09
C ILE A 105 21.08 33.09 -10.75
N ASP A 106 20.22 33.48 -9.82
CA ASP A 106 20.08 34.89 -9.44
C ASP A 106 21.31 35.40 -8.69
N LEU A 107 21.88 34.62 -7.76
CA LEU A 107 23.12 34.99 -7.08
C LEU A 107 24.29 35.18 -8.07
N ARG A 108 24.44 34.31 -9.08
CA ARG A 108 25.46 34.48 -10.13
C ARG A 108 25.25 35.73 -10.98
N LYS A 109 24.00 36.15 -11.23
CA LYS A 109 23.72 37.38 -11.98
C LYS A 109 24.09 38.65 -11.21
N PHE A 110 24.00 38.63 -9.88
CA PHE A 110 24.28 39.80 -9.04
C PHE A 110 25.74 39.86 -8.53
N TYR A 111 26.39 38.70 -8.35
CA TYR A 111 27.72 38.61 -7.72
C TYR A 111 28.79 37.94 -8.60
N GLY A 112 28.46 37.52 -9.82
CA GLY A 112 29.41 37.05 -10.83
C GLY A 112 29.72 38.12 -11.87
#